data_AF-A0A158RFX1-F1
#
_entry.id   AF-A0A158RFX1-F1
#
_cell.length_a   1.000
_cell.length_b   1.000
_cell.length_c   1.000
_cell.angle_alpha   90.00
_cell.angle_beta   90.00
_cell.angle_gamma   90.00
#
_symmetry.space_group_name_H-M   'P 1'
#
loop_
_entity.id
_entity.type
_entity.pdbx_description
1 polymer ?
#
loop_
_entity_poly.entity_id
_entity_poly.type
_entity_poly.pdbx_seq_one_letter_code
_entity_poly.pdbx_strand_id
1 'polypeptide(L)'
;MRDGKPNGFHFLDHRTTDAKYNIITDTYVTAGNMADSEPYLARLQAQIDKFGFKVEAVALDAGYFTGYICKKLSERNIFMVMGIADLENEIKKYRKANLNM
;
A
#
# COMPACT_ATOMS: atom_id res chain seq x y z
N MET A 1 16.68 -9.45 -0.59
CA MET A 1 15.88 -10.66 -0.86
C MET A 1 14.81 -10.75 0.22
N ARG A 2 13.52 -10.89 -0.11
CA ARG A 2 12.44 -10.93 0.90
C ARG A 2 12.47 -12.30 1.58
N ASP A 3 12.60 -12.30 2.91
CA ASP A 3 12.64 -13.53 3.70
C ASP A 3 11.33 -14.31 3.52
N GLY A 4 11.42 -15.64 3.38
CA GLY A 4 10.27 -16.52 3.16
C GLY A 4 9.67 -16.58 1.74
N LYS A 5 10.25 -15.91 0.72
CA LYS A 5 9.81 -16.06 -0.68
C LYS A 5 10.73 -16.98 -1.51
N PRO A 6 10.19 -17.71 -2.50
CA PRO A 6 11.01 -18.57 -3.37
C PRO A 6 12.07 -17.77 -4.13
N ASN A 7 13.23 -18.37 -4.36
CA ASN A 7 14.28 -17.78 -5.18
C ASN A 7 13.89 -17.88 -6.66
N GLY A 8 13.96 -16.78 -7.41
CA GLY A 8 13.66 -16.80 -8.84
C GLY A 8 13.39 -15.43 -9.46
N PHE A 9 13.16 -15.44 -10.78
CA PHE A 9 12.61 -14.29 -11.49
C PHE A 9 11.11 -14.19 -11.21
N HIS A 10 10.68 -13.09 -10.62
CA HIS A 10 9.29 -12.87 -10.24
C HIS A 10 8.74 -11.62 -10.91
N PHE A 11 7.44 -11.63 -11.14
CA PHE A 11 6.65 -10.44 -11.43
C PHE A 11 5.78 -10.12 -10.23
N LEU A 12 5.43 -8.84 -10.08
CA LEU A 12 4.45 -8.38 -9.09
C LEU A 12 3.18 -7.98 -9.82
N ASP A 13 2.04 -8.47 -9.35
CA ASP A 13 0.72 -7.99 -9.77
C ASP A 13 0.21 -6.98 -8.74
N HIS A 14 0.18 -5.71 -9.13
CA HIS A 14 -0.42 -4.63 -8.36
C HIS A 14 -1.92 -4.60 -8.63
N ARG A 15 -2.70 -5.15 -7.71
CA ARG A 15 -4.14 -5.35 -7.88
C ARG A 15 -4.95 -4.39 -7.03
N THR A 16 -5.98 -3.80 -7.63
CA THR A 16 -7.02 -3.06 -6.91
C THR A 16 -8.33 -3.81 -6.98
N THR A 17 -9.08 -3.77 -5.89
CA THR A 17 -10.43 -4.34 -5.81
C THR A 17 -11.41 -3.31 -5.26
N ASP A 18 -12.67 -3.42 -5.66
CA ASP A 18 -13.75 -2.68 -5.01
C ASP A 18 -14.02 -3.27 -3.61
N ALA A 19 -14.26 -2.41 -2.63
CA ALA A 19 -14.40 -2.82 -1.24
C ALA A 19 -15.73 -3.54 -0.91
N LYS A 20 -16.76 -3.41 -1.74
CA LYS A 20 -18.12 -3.89 -1.45
C LYS A 20 -18.37 -5.29 -2.01
N TYR A 21 -17.89 -5.55 -3.22
CA TYR A 21 -18.15 -6.77 -3.97
C TYR A 21 -16.87 -7.55 -4.34
N ASN A 22 -15.68 -7.04 -3.97
CA ASN A 22 -14.39 -7.65 -4.27
C ASN A 22 -14.12 -7.88 -5.78
N ILE A 23 -14.70 -7.03 -6.62
CA ILE A 23 -14.45 -7.02 -8.06
C ILE A 23 -13.07 -6.42 -8.30
N ILE A 24 -12.26 -7.10 -9.10
CA ILE A 24 -10.96 -6.57 -9.53
C ILE A 24 -11.20 -5.40 -10.49
N THR A 25 -10.78 -4.21 -10.09
CA THR A 25 -10.93 -2.97 -10.87
C THR A 25 -9.65 -2.61 -11.61
N ASP A 26 -8.49 -3.14 -11.18
CA ASP A 26 -7.21 -2.95 -11.84
C ASP A 26 -6.23 -4.10 -11.57
N THR A 27 -5.40 -4.38 -12.57
CA THR A 27 -4.22 -5.27 -12.48
C THR A 27 -3.09 -4.63 -13.27
N TYR A 28 -1.93 -4.51 -12.65
CA TYR A 28 -0.75 -3.92 -13.28
C TYR A 28 0.47 -4.74 -12.92
N VAL A 29 1.07 -5.39 -13.92
CA VAL A 29 2.19 -6.31 -13.72
C VAL A 29 3.52 -5.58 -13.91
N THR A 30 4.44 -5.73 -12.95
CA THR A 30 5.79 -5.15 -13.00
C THR A 30 6.85 -6.20 -12.76
N ALA A 31 8.11 -5.86 -13.08
CA ALA A 31 9.25 -6.65 -12.64
C ALA A 31 9.31 -6.74 -11.11
N GLY A 32 9.82 -7.86 -10.59
CA GLY A 32 9.82 -8.18 -9.16
C GLY A 32 10.69 -7.31 -8.26
N ASN A 33 11.49 -6.42 -8.86
CA ASN A 33 12.33 -5.45 -8.15
C ASN A 33 11.65 -4.09 -7.93
N MET A 34 10.46 -3.85 -8.48
CA MET A 34 9.70 -2.63 -8.27
C MET A 34 8.95 -2.67 -6.94
N ALA A 35 9.02 -1.61 -6.14
CA ALA A 35 8.26 -1.54 -4.88
C ALA A 35 6.77 -1.30 -5.14
N ASP A 36 5.90 -1.88 -4.31
CA ASP A 36 4.43 -1.79 -4.45
C ASP A 36 3.92 -0.33 -4.40
N SER A 37 4.61 0.54 -3.67
CA SER A 37 4.27 1.96 -3.54
C SER A 37 4.58 2.80 -4.79
N GLU A 38 5.51 2.38 -5.64
CA GLU A 38 5.94 3.14 -6.82
C GLU A 38 4.82 3.36 -7.85
N PRO A 39 4.10 2.32 -8.32
CA PRO A 39 3.06 2.50 -9.33
C PRO A 39 1.74 3.03 -8.76
N TYR A 40 1.53 2.92 -7.44
CA TYR A 40 0.22 3.06 -6.81
C TYR A 40 -0.59 4.29 -7.23
N LEU A 41 -0.03 5.51 -7.09
CA LEU A 41 -0.78 6.74 -7.40
C LEU A 41 -1.15 6.85 -8.88
N ALA A 42 -0.28 6.37 -9.77
CA ALA A 42 -0.56 6.31 -11.20
C ALA A 42 -1.69 5.31 -11.50
N ARG A 43 -1.72 4.17 -10.79
CA ARG A 43 -2.79 3.16 -10.93
C ARG A 43 -4.13 3.66 -10.41
N LEU A 44 -4.13 4.36 -9.27
CA LEU A 44 -5.34 5.00 -8.75
C LEU A 44 -5.88 6.02 -9.75
N GLN A 45 -5.02 6.85 -10.34
CA GLN A 45 -5.43 7.81 -11.35
C GLN A 45 -6.00 7.13 -12.60
N ALA A 46 -5.35 6.08 -13.10
CA ALA A 46 -5.81 5.34 -14.27
C ALA A 46 -7.22 4.76 -14.07
N GLN A 47 -7.56 4.30 -12.86
CA GLN A 47 -8.90 3.82 -12.54
C GLN A 47 -9.94 4.94 -12.52
N ILE A 48 -9.59 6.09 -11.91
CA ILE A 48 -10.45 7.27 -11.89
C ILE A 48 -10.74 7.75 -13.31
N ASP A 49 -9.71 7.85 -14.15
CA ASP A 49 -9.84 8.34 -15.53
C ASP A 49 -10.64 7.37 -16.40
N LYS A 50 -10.45 6.05 -16.21
CA LYS A 50 -11.10 5.02 -17.02
C LYS A 50 -12.57 4.82 -16.67
N PHE A 51 -12.90 4.83 -15.38
CA PHE A 51 -14.24 4.45 -14.90
C PHE A 51 -15.04 5.64 -14.35
N GLY A 52 -14.43 6.82 -14.23
CA GLY A 52 -15.08 7.99 -13.65
C GLY A 52 -15.40 7.82 -12.16
N PHE A 53 -14.62 6.99 -11.45
CA PHE A 53 -14.88 6.72 -10.04
C PHE A 53 -14.71 7.96 -9.17
N LYS A 54 -15.69 8.20 -8.31
CA LYS A 54 -15.58 9.13 -7.19
C LYS A 54 -14.99 8.37 -6.00
N VAL A 55 -13.67 8.31 -5.94
CA VAL A 55 -12.97 7.57 -4.89
C VAL A 55 -13.04 8.34 -3.58
N GLU A 56 -13.78 7.81 -2.61
CA GLU A 56 -13.91 8.42 -1.27
C GLU A 56 -12.89 7.89 -0.28
N ALA A 57 -12.53 6.60 -0.40
CA ALA A 57 -11.62 5.93 0.51
C ALA A 57 -10.76 4.88 -0.19
N VAL A 58 -9.57 4.64 0.36
CA VAL A 58 -8.66 3.57 -0.04
C VAL A 58 -8.18 2.80 1.19
N ALA A 59 -8.04 1.49 1.06
CA ALA A 59 -7.43 0.61 2.05
C ALA A 59 -6.16 0.02 1.44
N LEU A 60 -5.00 0.28 2.06
CA LEU A 60 -3.70 -0.15 1.53
C LEU A 60 -2.89 -0.91 2.58
N ASP A 61 -2.09 -1.85 2.10
CA ASP A 61 -1.16 -2.60 2.94
C ASP A 61 -0.04 -1.71 3.48
N ALA A 62 0.68 -2.19 4.50
CA ALA A 62 1.76 -1.43 5.13
C ALA A 62 2.89 -1.04 4.16
N GLY A 63 3.09 -1.79 3.08
CA GLY A 63 4.08 -1.45 2.04
C GLY A 63 3.79 -0.15 1.27
N TYR A 64 2.55 0.35 1.34
CA TYR A 64 2.14 1.61 0.70
C TYR A 64 2.26 2.82 1.63
N PHE A 65 2.59 2.62 2.91
CA PHE A 65 2.66 3.68 3.90
C PHE A 65 3.90 4.56 3.69
N THR A 66 3.77 5.56 2.81
CA THR A 66 4.81 6.56 2.52
C THR A 66 4.26 7.96 2.66
N GLY A 67 5.08 8.91 3.14
CA GLY A 67 4.66 10.31 3.29
C GLY A 67 4.19 10.95 1.98
N TYR A 68 4.77 10.53 0.85
CA TYR A 68 4.37 11.00 -0.48
C TYR A 68 2.94 10.55 -0.84
N ILE A 69 2.61 9.27 -0.62
CA ILE A 69 1.26 8.73 -0.85
C ILE A 69 0.27 9.40 0.09
N CYS A 70 0.58 9.50 1.39
CA CYS A 70 -0.29 10.15 2.37
C CYS A 70 -0.65 11.59 1.96
N LYS A 71 0.37 12.37 1.56
CA LYS A 71 0.18 13.75 1.10
C LYS A 71 -0.73 13.81 -0.13
N LYS A 72 -0.48 12.95 -1.12
CA LYS A 72 -1.23 12.96 -2.38
C LYS A 72 -2.69 12.52 -2.22
N LEU A 73 -2.96 11.56 -1.33
CA LEU A 73 -4.34 11.17 -1.00
C LEU A 73 -5.07 12.27 -0.22
N SER A 74 -4.39 12.92 0.73
CA SER A 74 -4.94 14.04 1.48
C SER A 74 -5.25 15.25 0.59
N GLU A 75 -4.36 15.62 -0.34
CA GLU A 75 -4.59 16.69 -1.33
C GLU A 75 -5.83 16.43 -2.21
N ARG A 76 -6.21 15.16 -2.39
CA ARG A 76 -7.36 14.72 -3.18
C ARG A 76 -8.63 14.52 -2.33
N ASN A 77 -8.58 14.78 -1.03
CA ASN A 77 -9.65 14.49 -0.06
C ASN A 77 -10.09 13.01 -0.07
N ILE A 78 -9.14 12.09 -0.26
CA ILE A 78 -9.39 10.65 -0.21
C ILE A 78 -9.05 10.13 1.19
N PHE A 79 -10.01 9.52 1.86
CA PHE A 79 -9.79 8.87 3.15
C PHE A 79 -8.89 7.64 2.98
N MET A 80 -7.93 7.43 3.89
CA MET A 80 -6.95 6.36 3.76
C MET A 80 -6.85 5.54 5.03
N VAL A 81 -6.98 4.21 4.88
CA VAL A 81 -6.71 3.22 5.92
C VAL A 81 -5.46 2.46 5.49
N MET A 82 -4.43 2.46 6.35
CA MET A 82 -3.16 1.83 6.04
C MET A 82 -2.68 0.97 7.20
N GLY A 83 -2.16 -0.22 6.87
CA GLY A 83 -1.44 -1.03 7.84
C GLY A 83 -0.16 -0.32 8.30
N ILE A 84 0.20 -0.46 9.57
CA ILE A 84 1.51 -0.04 10.08
C ILE A 84 2.30 -1.30 10.38
N ALA A 85 3.42 -1.50 9.69
CA ALA A 85 4.32 -2.60 9.97
C ALA A 85 5.00 -2.40 11.35
N ASP A 86 5.11 -3.46 12.13
CA ASP A 86 5.95 -3.54 13.34
C ASP A 86 5.64 -2.56 14.47
N LEU A 87 4.45 -1.94 14.53
CA LEU A 87 4.07 -1.04 15.61
C LEU A 87 4.21 -1.71 17.00
N GLU A 88 3.83 -2.98 17.11
CA GLU A 88 3.96 -3.75 18.36
C GLU A 88 5.43 -3.97 18.76
N ASN A 89 6.30 -4.22 17.78
CA ASN A 89 7.74 -4.42 18.00
C ASN A 89 8.43 -3.11 18.37
N GLU A 90 8.08 -2.00 17.74
CA GLU A 90 8.51 -0.65 18.10
C GLU A 90 8.06 -0.28 19.53
N ILE A 91 6.80 -0.53 19.88
CA ILE A 91 6.28 -0.31 21.25
C ILE A 91 7.04 -1.17 22.28
N LYS A 92 7.30 -2.45 21.97
CA LYS A 92 8.07 -3.35 22.84
C LYS A 92 9.50 -2.85 23.04
N LYS A 93 10.15 -2.36 21.98
CA LYS A 93 11.50 -1.79 22.03
C LYS A 93 11.54 -0.53 22.88
N TYR A 94 10.60 0.40 22.68
CA TYR A 94 10.45 1.61 23.50
C TYR A 94 10.19 1.31 24.97
N ARG A 95 9.30 0.35 25.28
CA ARG A 95 9.02 -0.06 26.66
C ARG A 95 10.26 -0.68 27.31
N LYS A 96 10.99 -1.55 26.60
CA LYS A 96 12.22 -2.16 27.11
C LYS A 96 13.34 -1.13 27.35
N ALA A 97 13.41 -0.08 26.53
CA ALA A 97 14.38 1.01 26.74
C ALA A 97 14.06 1.86 27.99
N ASN A 98 12.79 2.05 28.32
CA ASN A 98 12.35 2.88 29.45
C ASN A 98 12.13 2.10 30.77
N LEU A 99 12.12 0.77 30.73
CA LEU A 99 12.04 -0.11 31.92
C LEU A 99 13.42 -0.50 32.48
N ASN A 100 14.52 -0.16 31.80
CA ASN A 100 15.90 -0.39 32.24
C ASN A 100 16.59 0.91 32.74
N MET A 101 15.80 1.92 33.11
CA MET A 101 16.22 3.15 33.79
C MET A 101 15.54 3.19 35.16
#